data_AF-A0A965U4C7-F1
#
_entry.id   AF-A0A965U4C7-F1
#
_cell.length_a   1.000
_cell.length_b   1.000
_cell.length_c   1.000
_cell.angle_alpha   90.00
_cell.angle_beta   90.00
_cell.angle_gamma   90.00
#
_symmetry.space_group_name_H-M   'P 1'
#
loop_
_entity.id
_entity.type
_entity.pdbx_description
1 polymer ?
#
loop_
_entity_poly.entity_id
_entity_poly.type
_entity_poly.pdbx_seq_one_letter_code
_entity_poly.pdbx_strand_id
1 'polypeptide(L)'
;IGDVALVLEDLGGRVEGIVDGGPCRVGVESTIVDLTTDPPCLLRPGGVPLEALREVLGTVAVDKAVYGKLLGDEKPRAPGMKYTHYAPRAPLTVVCGDASAAARYIRAHAGEKSGVLCFDEYAPLFADRTVCRLGRSDDRAAQAHRVFDALRRFTAAQA
;
A
#
# COMPACT_ATOMS: atom_id res chain seq x y z
N ILE A 1 -0.80 -7.81 -7.85
CA ILE A 1 -1.07 -6.39 -8.15
C ILE A 1 0.15 -5.88 -8.88
N GLY A 2 -0.04 -5.18 -10.00
CA GLY A 2 1.05 -4.72 -10.86
C GLY A 2 0.88 -5.27 -12.28
N ASP A 3 1.98 -5.33 -13.01
CA ASP A 3 2.02 -5.83 -14.39
C ASP A 3 2.51 -7.29 -14.47
N VAL A 4 2.55 -7.82 -15.69
CA VAL A 4 3.00 -9.18 -15.98
C VAL A 4 4.47 -9.42 -15.61
N ALA A 5 5.32 -8.41 -15.63
CA ALA A 5 6.74 -8.55 -15.36
C ALA A 5 6.97 -8.97 -13.89
N LEU A 6 6.20 -8.40 -12.97
CA LEU A 6 6.23 -8.79 -11.55
C LEU A 6 5.77 -10.25 -11.34
N VAL A 7 4.75 -10.67 -12.10
CA VAL A 7 4.24 -12.05 -12.01
C VAL A 7 5.28 -13.04 -12.56
N LEU A 8 5.98 -12.67 -13.64
CA LEU A 8 7.08 -13.46 -14.20
C LEU A 8 8.27 -13.57 -13.25
N GLU A 9 8.63 -12.50 -12.54
CA GLU A 9 9.69 -12.53 -11.52
C GLU A 9 9.36 -13.52 -10.39
N ASP A 10 8.11 -13.50 -9.90
CA ASP A 10 7.71 -14.32 -8.75
C ASP A 10 7.40 -15.79 -9.13
N LEU A 11 6.81 -16.02 -10.31
CA LEU A 11 6.19 -17.28 -10.71
C LEU A 11 6.70 -17.86 -12.05
N GLY A 12 7.61 -17.18 -12.75
CA GLY A 12 8.17 -17.65 -14.02
C GLY A 12 8.73 -19.07 -13.90
N GLY A 13 8.28 -19.98 -14.78
CA GLY A 13 8.70 -21.38 -14.77
C GLY A 13 8.14 -22.22 -13.60
N ARG A 14 7.29 -21.65 -12.73
CA ARG A 14 6.65 -22.34 -11.59
C ARG A 14 5.16 -22.60 -11.79
N VAL A 15 4.58 -22.01 -12.83
CA VAL A 15 3.17 -22.16 -13.22
C VAL A 15 3.08 -22.50 -14.70
N GLU A 16 2.02 -23.18 -15.10
CA GLU A 16 1.81 -23.64 -16.49
C GLU A 16 1.56 -22.51 -17.49
N GLY A 17 1.13 -21.34 -17.01
CA GLY A 17 0.89 -20.18 -17.86
C GLY A 17 0.65 -18.90 -17.08
N ILE A 18 0.87 -17.78 -17.76
CA ILE A 18 0.60 -16.42 -17.25
C ILE A 18 -0.23 -15.69 -18.31
N VAL A 19 -1.32 -15.07 -17.90
CA VAL A 19 -2.16 -14.25 -18.77
C VAL A 19 -1.76 -12.78 -18.59
N ASP A 20 -1.28 -12.17 -19.66
CA ASP A 20 -0.99 -10.74 -19.69
C ASP A 20 -2.26 -9.94 -20.04
N GLY A 21 -2.84 -9.29 -19.04
CA GLY A 21 -3.96 -8.37 -19.19
C GLY A 21 -3.56 -6.90 -19.16
N GLY A 22 -2.25 -6.60 -19.22
CA GLY A 22 -1.70 -5.28 -18.96
C GLY A 22 -1.77 -4.86 -17.48
N PRO A 23 -1.47 -3.59 -17.17
CA PRO A 23 -1.45 -3.10 -15.79
C PRO A 23 -2.82 -3.17 -15.10
N CYS A 24 -2.82 -3.54 -13.82
CA CYS A 24 -4.02 -3.53 -12.97
C CYS A 24 -4.68 -2.14 -12.94
N ARG A 25 -6.00 -2.04 -13.17
CA ARG A 25 -6.77 -0.78 -13.21
C ARG A 25 -6.98 -0.06 -11.88
N VAL A 26 -6.82 -0.74 -10.75
CA VAL A 26 -7.06 -0.17 -9.41
C VAL A 26 -5.76 -0.04 -8.62
N GLY A 27 -4.84 -1.00 -8.79
CA GLY A 27 -3.55 -0.95 -8.10
C GLY A 27 -3.58 -1.35 -6.63
N VAL A 28 -4.74 -1.66 -6.05
CA VAL A 28 -4.90 -2.23 -4.71
C VAL A 28 -5.89 -3.39 -4.75
N GLU A 29 -5.89 -4.25 -3.73
CA GLU A 29 -6.86 -5.35 -3.64
C GLU A 29 -8.30 -4.87 -3.47
N SER A 30 -9.22 -5.84 -3.54
CA SER A 30 -10.63 -5.61 -3.27
C SER A 30 -10.89 -5.20 -1.82
N THR A 31 -11.87 -4.33 -1.66
CA THR A 31 -12.50 -4.02 -0.37
C THR A 31 -13.29 -5.23 0.11
N ILE A 32 -13.16 -5.58 1.39
CA ILE A 32 -13.90 -6.70 2.01
C ILE A 32 -14.80 -6.14 3.10
N VAL A 33 -16.10 -6.41 2.99
CA VAL A 33 -17.13 -6.02 3.94
C VAL A 33 -17.83 -7.26 4.45
N ASP A 34 -17.99 -7.37 5.77
CA ASP A 34 -18.82 -8.37 6.41
C ASP A 34 -20.26 -7.85 6.53
N LEU A 35 -21.19 -8.56 5.87
CA LEU A 35 -22.62 -8.27 5.89
C LEU A 35 -23.39 -9.19 6.86
N THR A 36 -22.69 -10.01 7.65
CA THR A 36 -23.30 -10.87 8.67
C THR A 36 -23.48 -10.17 10.01
N THR A 37 -22.98 -8.93 10.15
CA THR A 37 -23.12 -8.07 11.32
C THR A 37 -23.97 -6.84 11.02
N ASP A 38 -24.61 -6.29 12.05
CA ASP A 38 -25.29 -5.00 11.99
C ASP A 38 -24.66 -4.03 13.02
N PRO A 39 -24.06 -2.91 12.59
CA PRO A 39 -23.88 -2.50 11.19
C PRO A 39 -22.91 -3.41 10.41
N PRO A 40 -22.97 -3.39 9.06
CA PRO A 40 -21.92 -3.96 8.21
C PRO A 40 -20.52 -3.54 8.64
N CYS A 41 -19.54 -4.45 8.55
CA CYS A 41 -18.18 -4.20 9.03
C CYS A 41 -17.15 -4.24 7.90
N LEU A 42 -16.42 -3.15 7.68
CA LEU A 42 -15.26 -3.13 6.79
C LEU A 42 -14.11 -3.95 7.42
N LEU A 43 -13.77 -5.07 6.78
CA LEU A 43 -12.67 -5.95 7.19
C LEU A 43 -11.35 -5.63 6.50
N ARG A 44 -11.41 -5.14 5.25
CA ARG A 44 -10.22 -4.73 4.50
C ARG A 44 -10.52 -3.55 3.58
N PRO A 45 -9.80 -2.42 3.69
CA PRO A 45 -9.89 -1.34 2.71
C PRO A 45 -9.27 -1.77 1.37
N GLY A 46 -9.79 -1.25 0.27
CA GLY A 46 -9.33 -1.60 -1.07
C GLY A 46 -9.89 -0.63 -2.12
N GLY A 47 -10.10 -1.14 -3.34
CA GLY A 47 -10.54 -0.34 -4.48
C GLY A 47 -11.88 0.39 -4.34
N VAL A 48 -12.75 -0.04 -3.41
CA VAL A 48 -14.00 0.64 -3.09
C VAL A 48 -13.82 1.44 -1.79
N PRO A 49 -13.96 2.79 -1.83
CA PRO A 49 -13.74 3.63 -0.67
C PRO A 49 -14.86 3.47 0.36
N LEU A 50 -14.53 3.69 1.65
CA LEU A 50 -15.48 3.59 2.75
C LEU A 50 -16.65 4.58 2.59
N GLU A 51 -16.40 5.73 2.01
CA GLU A 51 -17.40 6.76 1.71
C GLU A 51 -18.46 6.20 0.75
N ALA A 52 -18.06 5.54 -0.34
CA ALA A 52 -18.99 4.92 -1.28
C ALA A 52 -19.78 3.77 -0.65
N LEU A 53 -19.17 3.02 0.27
CA LEU A 53 -19.92 2.00 1.03
C LEU A 53 -21.00 2.65 1.90
N ARG A 54 -20.67 3.75 2.59
CA ARG A 54 -21.60 4.45 3.48
C ARG A 54 -22.74 5.14 2.74
N GLU A 55 -22.50 5.60 1.51
CA GLU A 55 -23.55 6.14 0.64
C GLU A 55 -24.66 5.12 0.36
N VAL A 56 -24.31 3.83 0.26
CA VAL A 56 -25.26 2.76 -0.08
C VAL A 56 -25.78 2.02 1.15
N LEU A 57 -24.90 1.70 2.10
CA LEU A 57 -25.18 0.86 3.26
C LEU A 57 -25.53 1.66 4.52
N GLY A 58 -25.38 2.99 4.50
CA GLY A 58 -25.52 3.83 5.68
C GLY A 58 -24.34 3.65 6.63
N THR A 59 -24.61 3.22 7.87
CA THR A 59 -23.54 3.04 8.86
C THR A 59 -22.72 1.80 8.53
N VAL A 60 -21.40 1.98 8.41
CA VAL A 60 -20.43 0.90 8.24
C VAL A 60 -19.40 1.01 9.36
N ALA A 61 -19.32 -0.03 10.19
CA ALA A 61 -18.28 -0.19 11.20
C ALA A 61 -16.93 -0.50 10.52
N VAL A 62 -15.82 -0.18 11.19
CA VAL A 62 -14.48 -0.51 10.70
C VAL A 62 -13.85 -1.46 11.71
N ASP A 63 -13.42 -2.63 11.24
CA ASP A 63 -12.77 -3.61 12.09
C ASP A 63 -11.47 -3.03 12.67
N LYS A 64 -11.18 -3.31 13.94
CA LYS A 64 -9.99 -2.79 14.62
C LYS A 64 -8.69 -3.24 13.94
N ALA A 65 -8.71 -4.41 13.31
CA ALA A 65 -7.59 -4.95 12.56
C ALA A 65 -7.23 -4.14 11.30
N VAL A 66 -8.11 -3.23 10.86
CA VAL A 66 -7.79 -2.29 9.75
C VAL A 66 -6.73 -1.27 10.18
N TYR A 67 -6.73 -0.85 11.45
CA TYR A 67 -5.83 0.18 11.96
C TYR A 67 -4.62 -0.37 12.74
N GLY A 68 -4.58 -1.68 13.00
CA GLY A 68 -3.54 -2.28 13.83
C GLY A 68 -3.43 -3.79 13.61
N LYS A 69 -2.35 -4.38 14.12
CA LYS A 69 -2.19 -5.84 14.09
C LYS A 69 -3.26 -6.50 14.96
N LEU A 70 -3.78 -7.63 14.51
CA LEU A 70 -4.56 -8.55 15.34
C LEU A 70 -3.77 -8.87 16.62
N LEU A 71 -4.43 -8.80 17.78
CA LEU A 71 -3.78 -9.04 19.07
C LEU A 71 -4.01 -10.49 19.50
N GLY A 72 -2.95 -11.18 19.90
CA GLY A 72 -3.02 -12.54 20.46
C GLY A 72 -3.60 -13.58 19.50
N ASP A 73 -4.64 -14.29 19.95
CA ASP A 73 -5.27 -15.43 19.25
C ASP A 73 -6.44 -15.02 18.32
N GLU A 74 -6.61 -13.74 18.01
CA GLU A 74 -7.66 -13.28 17.11
C GLU A 74 -7.52 -13.93 15.71
N LYS A 75 -8.58 -14.62 15.27
CA LYS A 75 -8.61 -15.27 13.96
C LYS A 75 -8.95 -14.24 12.87
N PRO A 76 -8.17 -14.17 11.78
CA PRO A 76 -8.47 -13.27 10.68
C PRO A 76 -9.79 -13.67 10.03
N ARG A 77 -10.71 -12.70 9.89
CA ARG A 77 -12.00 -12.87 9.21
C ARG A 77 -11.90 -12.68 7.70
N ALA A 78 -10.80 -12.07 7.23
CA ALA A 78 -10.51 -11.84 5.83
C ALA A 78 -9.01 -12.00 5.52
N PRO A 79 -8.65 -12.32 4.26
CA PRO A 79 -7.25 -12.29 3.80
C PRO A 79 -6.65 -10.89 3.97
N GLY A 80 -5.38 -10.79 4.34
CA GLY A 80 -4.71 -9.49 4.54
C GLY A 80 -4.62 -9.02 6.00
N MET A 81 -5.36 -9.63 6.94
CA MET A 81 -5.48 -9.12 8.32
C MET A 81 -4.39 -9.61 9.29
N LYS A 82 -3.73 -10.76 9.01
CA LYS A 82 -2.83 -11.42 9.97
C LYS A 82 -1.33 -11.21 9.69
N TYR A 83 -0.94 -11.10 8.43
CA TYR A 83 0.46 -11.04 8.02
C TYR A 83 0.78 -9.72 7.32
N THR A 84 2.03 -9.26 7.43
CA THR A 84 2.50 -8.09 6.71
C THR A 84 2.68 -8.46 5.24
N HIS A 85 1.66 -8.26 4.41
CA HIS A 85 1.63 -8.76 3.03
C HIS A 85 2.48 -7.95 2.04
N TYR A 86 2.89 -6.73 2.40
CA TYR A 86 3.58 -5.81 1.50
C TYR A 86 4.73 -5.03 2.13
N ALA A 87 5.18 -5.41 3.34
CA ALA A 87 6.37 -4.79 3.87
C ALA A 87 7.57 -5.16 2.98
N PRO A 88 8.33 -4.17 2.49
CA PRO A 88 9.58 -4.46 1.83
C PRO A 88 10.51 -5.20 2.80
N ARG A 89 11.50 -5.93 2.27
CA ARG A 89 12.53 -6.56 3.11
C ARG A 89 13.36 -5.52 3.86
N ALA A 90 13.56 -4.35 3.24
CA ALA A 90 14.22 -3.21 3.86
C ALA A 90 13.34 -2.61 4.97
N PRO A 91 13.93 -2.10 6.07
CA PRO A 91 13.18 -1.37 7.08
C PRO A 91 12.38 -0.21 6.47
N LEU A 92 11.07 -0.19 6.75
CA LEU A 92 10.15 0.85 6.29
C LEU A 92 9.69 1.69 7.47
N THR A 93 9.87 3.01 7.37
CA THR A 93 9.37 3.99 8.33
C THR A 93 8.39 4.91 7.62
N VAL A 94 7.17 5.01 8.14
CA VAL A 94 6.15 5.95 7.67
C VAL A 94 6.18 7.18 8.57
N VAL A 95 6.30 8.37 7.96
CA VAL A 95 6.33 9.65 8.67
C VAL A 95 5.10 10.45 8.26
N CYS A 96 4.19 10.67 9.21
CA CYS A 96 2.94 11.41 8.99
C CYS A 96 3.00 12.78 9.67
N GLY A 97 2.54 13.83 9.00
CA GLY A 97 2.46 15.18 9.55
C GLY A 97 2.58 16.25 8.47
N ASP A 98 2.85 17.48 8.92
CA ASP A 98 3.19 18.60 8.02
C ASP A 98 4.36 18.23 7.10
N ALA A 99 4.26 18.60 5.81
CA ALA A 99 5.22 18.21 4.79
C ALA A 99 6.65 18.68 5.11
N SER A 100 6.80 19.92 5.62
CA SER A 100 8.11 20.48 5.94
C SER A 100 8.71 19.83 7.19
N ALA A 101 7.88 19.59 8.21
CA ALA A 101 8.30 18.88 9.41
C ALA A 101 8.69 17.42 9.12
N ALA A 102 7.89 16.71 8.32
CA ALA A 102 8.15 15.34 7.90
C ALA A 102 9.45 15.26 7.07
N ALA A 103 9.65 16.18 6.12
CA ALA A 103 10.87 16.21 5.32
C ALA A 103 12.13 16.44 6.18
N ARG A 104 12.05 17.34 7.16
CA ARG A 104 13.15 17.57 8.11
C ARG A 104 13.44 16.33 8.95
N TYR A 105 12.41 15.66 9.45
CA TYR A 105 12.54 14.42 10.20
C TYR A 105 13.20 13.33 9.35
N ILE A 106 12.72 13.11 8.12
CA ILE A 106 13.28 12.13 7.18
C ILE A 106 14.76 12.44 6.92
N ARG A 107 15.11 13.70 6.63
CA ARG A 107 16.51 14.09 6.38
C ARG A 107 17.44 13.81 7.56
N ALA A 108 16.95 13.98 8.80
CA ALA A 108 17.74 13.78 10.00
C ALA A 108 17.91 12.29 10.37
N HIS A 109 16.98 11.41 9.98
CA HIS A 109 16.95 10.01 10.41
C HIS A 109 17.22 9.01 9.27
N ALA A 110 17.12 9.43 8.01
CA ALA A 110 17.38 8.56 6.85
C ALA A 110 18.89 8.36 6.64
N GLY A 111 19.32 7.09 6.69
CA GLY A 111 20.70 6.70 6.41
C GLY A 111 21.10 6.93 4.95
N GLU A 112 22.39 6.81 4.66
CA GLU A 112 22.94 7.07 3.30
C GLU A 112 22.33 6.16 2.23
N LYS A 113 22.01 4.92 2.59
CA LYS A 113 21.38 3.92 1.69
C LYS A 113 19.85 3.96 1.70
N SER A 114 19.24 4.91 2.41
CA SER A 114 17.79 5.01 2.50
C SER A 114 17.22 5.67 1.25
N GLY A 115 16.15 5.07 0.72
CA GLY A 115 15.29 5.68 -0.28
C GLY A 115 14.16 6.49 0.34
N VAL A 116 13.63 7.45 -0.41
CA VAL A 116 12.47 8.24 0.00
C VAL A 116 11.31 7.99 -0.97
N LEU A 117 10.15 7.69 -0.40
CA LEU A 117 8.90 7.56 -1.12
C LEU A 117 8.01 8.76 -0.79
N CYS A 118 7.68 9.59 -1.80
CA CYS A 118 6.93 10.82 -1.58
C CYS A 118 6.05 11.21 -2.78
N PHE A 119 5.21 12.22 -2.60
CA PHE A 119 4.45 12.83 -3.70
C PHE A 119 5.34 13.71 -4.58
N ASP A 120 4.88 13.96 -5.80
CA ASP A 120 5.61 14.72 -6.82
C ASP A 120 6.07 16.09 -6.31
N GLU A 121 5.19 16.77 -5.56
CA GLU A 121 5.39 18.10 -4.98
C GLU A 121 6.53 18.14 -3.96
N TYR A 122 6.82 17.00 -3.31
CA TYR A 122 7.82 16.91 -2.25
C TYR A 122 9.15 16.33 -2.73
N ALA A 123 9.21 15.78 -3.94
CA ALA A 123 10.45 15.25 -4.50
C ALA A 123 11.63 16.24 -4.50
N PRO A 124 11.44 17.56 -4.77
CA PRO A 124 12.53 18.53 -4.70
C PRO A 124 13.20 18.64 -3.32
N LEU A 125 12.49 18.31 -2.24
CA LEU A 125 13.03 18.36 -0.86
C LEU A 125 14.09 17.28 -0.61
N PHE A 126 14.22 16.31 -1.51
CA PHE A 126 15.11 15.14 -1.40
C PHE A 126 15.95 14.94 -2.66
N ALA A 127 16.31 16.01 -3.38
CA ALA A 127 17.03 15.95 -4.66
C ALA A 127 18.41 15.25 -4.59
N ASP A 128 18.99 15.13 -3.39
CA ASP A 128 20.24 14.45 -3.06
C ASP A 128 20.06 12.97 -2.68
N ARG A 129 18.85 12.42 -2.80
CA ARG A 129 18.50 11.06 -2.37
C ARG A 129 17.86 10.27 -3.51
N THR A 130 17.84 8.94 -3.37
CA THR A 130 17.02 8.08 -4.23
C THR A 130 15.54 8.30 -3.91
N VAL A 131 14.82 8.97 -4.81
CA VAL A 131 13.40 9.27 -4.64
C VAL A 131 12.57 8.41 -5.59
N CYS A 132 11.52 7.77 -5.06
CA CYS A 132 10.46 7.19 -5.89
C CYS A 132 9.16 7.96 -5.65
N ARG A 133 8.57 8.46 -6.73
CA ARG A 133 7.41 9.34 -6.69
C ARG A 133 6.12 8.54 -6.84
N LEU A 134 5.15 8.81 -5.96
CA LEU A 134 3.85 8.16 -5.97
C LEU A 134 2.82 8.87 -6.87
N GLY A 135 3.20 10.00 -7.48
CA GLY A 135 2.28 10.91 -8.15
C GLY A 135 1.94 12.12 -7.30
N ARG A 136 1.00 12.93 -7.78
CA ARG A 136 0.52 14.13 -7.08
C ARG A 136 -0.15 13.75 -5.77
N SER A 137 -0.05 14.65 -4.80
CA SER A 137 -0.66 14.49 -3.48
C SER A 137 -2.19 14.35 -3.51
N ASP A 138 -2.84 14.93 -4.52
CA ASP A 138 -4.29 14.89 -4.74
C ASP A 138 -4.77 13.71 -5.60
N ASP A 139 -3.86 12.95 -6.24
CA ASP A 139 -4.20 11.83 -7.12
C ASP A 139 -4.08 10.48 -6.41
N ARG A 140 -5.12 10.13 -5.65
CA ARG A 140 -5.20 8.84 -4.92
C ARG A 140 -5.14 7.63 -5.84
N ALA A 141 -5.66 7.74 -7.06
CA ALA A 141 -5.67 6.62 -8.00
C ALA A 141 -4.24 6.30 -8.46
N ALA A 142 -3.47 7.32 -8.88
CA ALA A 142 -2.07 7.14 -9.23
C ALA A 142 -1.24 6.58 -8.05
N GLN A 143 -1.50 7.04 -6.84
CA GLN A 143 -0.84 6.53 -5.63
C GLN A 143 -1.12 5.05 -5.41
N ALA A 144 -2.39 4.63 -5.52
CA ALA A 144 -2.79 3.22 -5.42
C ALA A 144 -2.10 2.35 -6.48
N HIS A 145 -2.01 2.82 -7.72
CA HIS A 145 -1.30 2.12 -8.80
C HIS A 145 0.20 1.96 -8.54
N ARG A 146 0.85 2.94 -7.93
CA ARG A 146 2.31 3.03 -7.89
C ARG A 146 2.91 2.51 -6.60
N VAL A 147 2.16 2.46 -5.50
CA VAL A 147 2.72 2.16 -4.16
C VAL A 147 3.43 0.82 -4.11
N PHE A 148 2.87 -0.24 -4.69
CA PHE A 148 3.48 -1.58 -4.63
C PHE A 148 4.73 -1.69 -5.52
N ASP A 149 4.69 -1.17 -6.73
CA ASP A 149 5.85 -1.12 -7.62
C ASP A 149 6.99 -0.33 -6.96
N ALA A 150 6.65 0.77 -6.31
CA ALA A 150 7.61 1.60 -5.63
C ALA A 150 8.26 0.90 -4.41
N LEU A 151 7.47 0.16 -3.61
CA LEU A 151 8.01 -0.66 -2.52
C LEU A 151 8.92 -1.78 -3.03
N ARG A 152 8.59 -2.39 -4.19
CA ARG A 152 9.43 -3.43 -4.81
C ARG A 152 10.76 -2.87 -5.33
N ARG A 153 10.78 -1.66 -5.92
CA ARG A 153 12.03 -1.01 -6.35
C ARG A 153 13.07 -0.88 -5.23
N PHE A 154 12.63 -0.56 -4.01
CA PHE A 154 13.51 -0.47 -2.85
C PHE A 154 13.90 -1.83 -2.26
N THR A 155 13.24 -2.91 -2.69
CA THR A 155 13.62 -4.28 -2.33
C THR A 155 14.62 -4.88 -3.33
N ALA A 156 14.50 -4.54 -4.63
CA ALA A 156 15.37 -5.03 -5.69
C ALA A 156 16.77 -4.36 -5.71
N ALA A 157 16.89 -3.12 -5.24
CA ALA A 157 18.15 -2.37 -5.22
C ALA A 157 19.18 -2.81 -4.14
N GLN A 158 18.99 -3.99 -3.54
CA GLN A 158 19.89 -4.57 -2.52
C GLN A 158 20.63 -5.84 -2.99
N ALA A 159 20.77 -6.04 -4.31
CA ALA A 159 21.64 -7.08 -4.87
C ALA A 159 23.07 -6.56 -5.08
#